data_AF-A0A3D2W9K2-F1
#
_entry.id   AF-A0A3D2W9K2-F1
#
_cell.length_a   1.000
_cell.length_b   1.000
_cell.length_c   1.000
_cell.angle_alpha   90.00
_cell.angle_beta   90.00
_cell.angle_gamma   90.00
#
_symmetry.space_group_name_H-M   'P 1'
#
loop_
_entity.id
_entity.type
_entity.pdbx_description
1 polymer ?
#
loop_
_entity_poly.entity_id
_entity_poly.type
_entity_poly.pdbx_seq_one_letter_code
_entity_poly.pdbx_strand_id
1 'polypeptide(L)'
;MGKRKKEITRIHAEEKKKKQEEENALAGLHPLLVWLKLFLILSLGGNLFMILRDGVGSNDVIDLIVNLVFLALLVLSIVWHERKKGVYCFFAYGILEILYQYLVAFLAWRNGVYDTFVGNRLIEYTVFTAAIMIPLFIYYRKRIGLLK
;
A
#
# COMPACT_ATOMS: atom_id res chain seq x y z
N MET A 1 33.16 -9.91 39.14
CA MET A 1 32.83 -10.10 37.70
C MET A 1 31.47 -10.75 37.41
N GLY A 2 30.89 -11.57 38.29
CA GLY A 2 29.63 -12.31 37.99
C GLY A 2 28.33 -11.49 37.91
N LYS A 3 28.24 -10.33 38.58
CA LYS A 3 27.01 -9.49 38.59
C LYS A 3 26.75 -8.81 37.23
N ARG A 4 27.77 -8.22 36.61
CA ARG A 4 27.69 -7.58 35.27
C ARG A 4 27.28 -8.56 34.16
N LYS A 5 27.78 -9.80 34.19
CA LYS A 5 27.40 -10.83 33.21
C LYS A 5 25.92 -11.22 33.34
N LYS A 6 25.40 -11.36 34.57
CA LYS A 6 23.97 -11.66 34.82
C LYS A 6 23.06 -10.52 34.38
N GLU A 7 23.49 -9.28 34.56
CA GLU A 7 22.74 -8.08 34.15
C GLU A 7 22.65 -7.93 32.63
N ILE A 8 23.76 -8.10 31.90
CA ILE A 8 23.78 -8.09 30.42
C ILE A 8 22.89 -9.21 29.85
N THR A 9 22.92 -10.40 30.48
CA THR A 9 22.10 -11.54 30.04
C THR A 9 20.60 -11.29 30.28
N ARG A 10 20.24 -10.61 31.38
CA ARG A 10 18.85 -10.19 31.63
C ARG A 10 18.37 -9.16 30.61
N ILE A 11 19.17 -8.15 30.31
CA ILE A 11 18.84 -7.13 29.30
C ILE A 11 18.61 -7.79 27.93
N HIS A 12 19.48 -8.71 27.52
CA HIS A 12 19.29 -9.46 26.26
C HIS A 12 18.04 -10.36 26.26
N ALA A 13 17.67 -10.94 27.41
CA ALA A 13 16.47 -11.76 27.52
C ALA A 13 15.19 -10.90 27.48
N GLU A 14 15.21 -9.72 28.10
CA GLU A 14 14.10 -8.75 28.05
C GLU A 14 13.95 -8.13 26.65
N GLU A 15 15.04 -7.82 25.95
CA GLU A 15 14.99 -7.38 24.55
C GLU A 15 14.45 -8.47 23.63
N LYS A 16 14.83 -9.74 23.84
CA LYS A 16 14.28 -10.86 23.09
C LYS A 16 12.79 -11.05 23.34
N LYS A 17 12.35 -10.98 24.61
CA LYS A 17 10.91 -11.04 24.96
C LYS A 17 10.12 -9.90 24.32
N LYS A 18 10.61 -8.65 24.40
CA LYS A 18 9.96 -7.51 23.73
C LYS A 18 9.85 -7.69 22.23
N LYS A 19 10.91 -8.16 21.57
CA LYS A 19 10.88 -8.46 20.13
C LYS A 19 9.85 -9.55 19.81
N GLN A 20 9.77 -10.58 20.63
CA GLN A 20 8.86 -11.71 20.43
C GLN A 20 7.38 -11.34 20.71
N GLU A 21 7.13 -10.46 21.69
CA GLU A 21 5.81 -9.88 21.95
C GLU A 21 5.38 -8.92 20.83
N GLU A 22 6.29 -8.07 20.33
CA GLU A 22 6.03 -7.25 19.13
C GLU A 22 5.74 -8.13 17.90
N GLU A 23 6.49 -9.22 17.71
CA GLU A 23 6.32 -10.15 16.59
C GLU A 23 4.95 -10.88 16.65
N ASN A 24 4.51 -11.29 17.85
CA ASN A 24 3.19 -11.88 18.07
C ASN A 24 2.05 -10.87 17.89
N ALA A 25 2.22 -9.61 18.33
CA ALA A 25 1.23 -8.56 18.10
C ALA A 25 1.11 -8.20 16.60
N LEU A 26 2.22 -8.25 15.86
CA LEU A 26 2.27 -7.95 14.43
C LEU A 26 1.77 -9.12 13.55
N ALA A 27 1.68 -10.34 14.09
CA ALA A 27 1.16 -11.51 13.37
C ALA A 27 -0.34 -11.36 13.02
N GLY A 28 -1.13 -10.72 13.89
CA GLY A 28 -2.56 -10.50 13.66
C GLY A 28 -2.89 -9.51 12.52
N LEU A 29 -1.97 -8.60 12.20
CA LEU A 29 -2.14 -7.63 11.12
C LEU A 29 -1.89 -8.24 9.73
N HIS A 30 -1.16 -9.35 9.65
CA HIS A 30 -0.79 -10.00 8.41
C HIS A 30 -1.99 -10.44 7.54
N PRO A 31 -2.99 -11.17 8.07
CA PRO A 31 -4.18 -11.54 7.28
C PRO A 31 -4.99 -10.32 6.85
N LEU A 32 -5.10 -9.29 7.70
CA LEU A 32 -5.80 -8.05 7.34
C LEU A 32 -5.16 -7.35 6.13
N LEU A 33 -3.83 -7.36 6.03
CA LEU A 33 -3.13 -6.80 4.88
C LEU A 33 -3.38 -7.59 3.59
N VAL A 34 -3.52 -8.92 3.68
CA VAL A 34 -3.89 -9.73 2.53
C VAL A 34 -5.31 -9.40 2.08
N TRP A 35 -6.26 -9.29 3.01
CA TRP A 35 -7.63 -8.89 2.72
C TRP A 35 -7.73 -7.50 2.08
N LEU A 36 -6.97 -6.53 2.60
CA LEU A 36 -6.90 -5.20 2.02
C LEU A 36 -6.41 -5.24 0.57
N LYS A 37 -5.33 -5.98 0.27
CA LYS A 37 -4.81 -6.13 -1.10
C LYS A 37 -5.84 -6.79 -2.03
N LEU A 38 -6.54 -7.83 -1.56
CA LEU A 38 -7.59 -8.49 -2.33
C LEU A 38 -8.75 -7.54 -2.64
N PHE A 39 -9.17 -6.74 -1.65
CA PHE A 39 -10.22 -5.73 -1.84
C PHE A 39 -9.81 -4.68 -2.89
N LEU A 40 -8.56 -4.20 -2.85
CA LEU A 40 -8.02 -3.27 -3.83
C LEU A 40 -7.97 -3.88 -5.24
N ILE A 41 -7.59 -5.16 -5.36
CA ILE A 41 -7.60 -5.89 -6.64
C ILE A 41 -9.02 -5.97 -7.20
N LEU A 42 -10.02 -6.30 -6.38
CA LEU A 42 -11.41 -6.37 -6.80
C LEU A 42 -11.94 -5.01 -7.24
N SER A 43 -11.59 -3.94 -6.51
CA SER A 43 -11.92 -2.57 -6.88
C SER A 43 -11.33 -2.18 -8.25
N LEU A 44 -10.04 -2.44 -8.46
CA LEU A 44 -9.37 -2.22 -9.75
C LEU A 44 -9.93 -3.08 -10.87
N GLY A 45 -10.26 -4.34 -10.59
CA GLY A 45 -10.92 -5.23 -11.53
C GLY A 45 -12.30 -4.71 -11.95
N GLY A 46 -13.06 -4.13 -11.01
CA GLY A 46 -14.32 -3.46 -11.29
C GLY A 46 -14.16 -2.24 -12.21
N ASN A 47 -13.15 -1.40 -11.94
CA ASN A 47 -12.84 -0.24 -12.81
C ASN A 47 -12.47 -0.68 -14.23
N LEU A 48 -11.61 -1.69 -14.37
CA LEU A 48 -11.23 -2.25 -15.67
C LEU A 48 -12.43 -2.84 -16.40
N PHE A 49 -13.31 -3.56 -15.70
CA PHE A 49 -14.54 -4.11 -16.28
C PHE A 49 -15.44 -3.00 -16.83
N MET A 50 -15.62 -1.90 -16.10
CA MET A 50 -16.42 -0.76 -16.56
C MET A 50 -15.84 -0.12 -17.83
N ILE A 51 -14.52 0.12 -17.86
CA ILE A 51 -13.83 0.69 -19.04
C ILE A 51 -13.99 -0.23 -20.26
N LEU A 52 -13.83 -1.55 -20.08
CA LEU A 52 -13.95 -2.50 -21.17
C LEU A 52 -15.40 -2.67 -21.65
N ARG A 53 -16.37 -2.58 -20.74
CA ARG A 53 -17.80 -2.70 -21.04
C ARG A 53 -18.32 -1.50 -21.81
N ASP A 54 -17.94 -0.29 -21.40
CA ASP A 54 -18.45 0.95 -21.97
C ASP A 54 -17.75 1.30 -23.31
N GLY A 55 -16.71 0.52 -23.67
CA GLY A 55 -15.95 0.63 -24.91
C GLY A 55 -14.74 1.55 -24.75
N VAL A 56 -13.57 1.09 -25.20
CA VAL A 56 -12.32 1.85 -25.06
C VAL A 56 -12.25 2.95 -26.11
N GLY A 57 -12.57 4.19 -25.74
CA GLY A 57 -12.27 5.36 -26.54
C GLY A 57 -10.78 5.67 -26.55
N SER A 58 -10.33 6.54 -27.47
CA SER A 58 -8.92 6.94 -27.56
C SER A 58 -8.39 7.62 -26.29
N ASN A 59 -9.27 8.25 -25.51
CA ASN A 59 -8.93 8.87 -24.23
C ASN A 59 -8.83 7.85 -23.07
N ASP A 60 -9.50 6.70 -23.19
CA ASP A 60 -9.58 5.69 -22.13
C ASP A 60 -8.38 4.71 -22.19
N VAL A 61 -7.58 4.75 -23.26
CA VAL A 61 -6.39 3.88 -23.42
C VAL A 61 -5.37 4.14 -22.32
N ILE A 62 -5.15 5.41 -21.94
CA ILE A 62 -4.20 5.78 -20.88
C ILE A 62 -4.71 5.25 -19.54
N ASP A 63 -5.98 5.50 -19.23
CA ASP A 63 -6.63 4.98 -18.01
C ASP A 63 -6.56 3.45 -17.96
N LEU A 64 -6.81 2.76 -19.07
CA LEU A 64 -6.73 1.31 -19.16
C LEU A 64 -5.31 0.81 -18.85
N ILE A 65 -4.28 1.39 -19.48
CA ILE A 65 -2.88 0.99 -19.27
C ILE A 65 -2.48 1.22 -17.81
N VAL A 66 -2.83 2.37 -17.23
CA VAL A 66 -2.49 2.71 -15.85
C VAL A 66 -3.16 1.75 -14.87
N ASN A 67 -4.46 1.47 -15.05
CA ASN A 67 -5.18 0.50 -14.22
C ASN A 67 -4.60 -0.92 -14.35
N LEU A 68 -4.15 -1.34 -15.55
CA LEU A 68 -3.46 -2.63 -15.72
C LEU A 68 -2.12 -2.69 -14.98
N VAL A 69 -1.34 -1.60 -15.00
CA VAL A 69 -0.09 -1.50 -14.23
C VAL A 69 -0.36 -1.58 -12.73
N PHE A 70 -1.39 -0.89 -12.24
CA PHE A 70 -1.78 -0.95 -10.82
C PHE A 70 -2.23 -2.34 -10.41
N LEU A 71 -3.04 -2.99 -11.24
CA LEU A 71 -3.45 -4.38 -11.02
C LEU A 71 -2.24 -5.31 -10.95
N ALA A 72 -1.29 -5.18 -11.88
CA ALA A 72 -0.07 -5.98 -11.88
C ALA A 72 0.76 -5.78 -10.61
N LEU A 73 0.94 -4.53 -10.15
CA LEU A 73 1.65 -4.22 -8.90
C LEU A 73 0.97 -4.85 -7.67
N LEU A 74 -0.37 -4.79 -7.59
CA LEU A 74 -1.12 -5.40 -6.51
C LEU A 74 -1.04 -6.93 -6.53
N VAL A 75 -1.18 -7.55 -7.71
CA VAL A 75 -1.05 -9.01 -7.86
C VAL A 75 0.35 -9.46 -7.47
N LEU A 76 1.40 -8.80 -7.96
CA LEU A 76 2.79 -9.09 -7.58
C LEU A 76 3.04 -8.88 -6.08
N SER A 77 2.39 -7.87 -5.49
CA SER A 77 2.42 -7.61 -4.05
C SER A 77 1.78 -8.74 -3.20
N ILE A 78 0.79 -9.46 -3.74
CA ILE A 78 0.23 -10.66 -3.10
C ILE A 78 1.12 -11.88 -3.35
N VAL A 79 1.54 -12.12 -4.59
CA VAL A 79 2.40 -13.26 -4.95
C VAL A 79 3.71 -13.25 -4.17
N TRP A 80 4.27 -12.05 -3.91
CA TRP A 80 5.47 -11.85 -3.12
C TRP A 80 5.19 -11.28 -1.73
N HIS A 81 4.02 -11.56 -1.14
CA HIS A 81 3.61 -10.98 0.14
C HIS A 81 4.65 -11.15 1.27
N GLU A 82 5.32 -12.30 1.32
CA GLU A 82 6.34 -12.62 2.34
C GLU A 82 7.75 -12.13 2.00
N ARG A 83 7.93 -11.45 0.87
CA ARG A 83 9.23 -10.97 0.39
C ARG A 83 9.27 -9.44 0.42
N LYS A 84 10.47 -8.87 0.57
CA LYS A 84 10.66 -7.41 0.49
C LYS A 84 10.11 -6.84 -0.82
N LYS A 85 10.27 -7.58 -1.91
CA LYS A 85 9.76 -7.21 -3.24
C LYS A 85 8.26 -6.97 -3.26
N GLY A 86 7.46 -7.79 -2.58
CA GLY A 86 6.01 -7.59 -2.53
C GLY A 86 5.61 -6.36 -1.74
N VAL A 87 6.36 -6.04 -0.68
CA VAL A 87 6.20 -4.79 0.07
C VAL A 87 6.49 -3.59 -0.82
N TYR A 88 7.61 -3.59 -1.54
CA TYR A 88 7.94 -2.51 -2.47
C TYR A 88 6.91 -2.36 -3.59
N CYS A 89 6.37 -3.46 -4.13
CA CYS A 89 5.29 -3.40 -5.12
C CYS A 89 4.03 -2.73 -4.54
N PHE A 90 3.70 -3.02 -3.28
CA PHE A 90 2.56 -2.39 -2.61
C PHE A 90 2.75 -0.88 -2.40
N PHE A 91 3.92 -0.46 -1.93
CA PHE A 91 4.23 0.96 -1.76
C PHE A 91 4.34 1.68 -3.10
N ALA A 92 4.91 1.03 -4.12
CA ALA A 92 4.95 1.58 -5.46
C ALA A 92 3.54 1.81 -6.01
N TYR A 93 2.62 0.86 -5.81
CA TYR A 93 1.21 1.04 -6.15
C TYR A 93 0.62 2.28 -5.47
N GLY A 94 0.68 2.38 -4.14
CA GLY A 94 0.08 3.51 -3.42
C GLY A 94 0.68 4.87 -3.80
N ILE A 95 2.00 4.94 -4.04
CA ILE A 95 2.66 6.17 -4.49
C ILE A 95 2.24 6.54 -5.91
N LEU A 96 2.29 5.58 -6.85
CA LEU A 96 1.94 5.83 -8.25
C LEU A 96 0.46 6.18 -8.42
N GLU A 97 -0.40 5.57 -7.62
CA GLU A 97 -1.82 5.87 -7.60
C GLU A 97 -2.08 7.32 -7.15
N ILE A 98 -1.44 7.78 -6.07
CA ILE A 98 -1.53 9.19 -5.64
C ILE A 98 -1.01 10.11 -6.74
N LEU A 99 0.17 9.83 -7.30
CA LEU A 99 0.75 10.64 -8.37
C LEU A 99 -0.17 10.73 -9.59
N TYR A 100 -0.83 9.62 -9.94
CA TYR A 100 -1.78 9.57 -11.04
C TYR A 100 -3.00 10.44 -10.76
N GLN A 101 -3.59 10.35 -9.57
CA GLN A 101 -4.73 11.18 -9.18
C GLN A 101 -4.40 12.68 -9.23
N TYR A 102 -3.22 13.07 -8.76
CA TYR A 102 -2.74 14.44 -8.86
C TYR A 102 -2.51 14.89 -10.31
N LEU A 103 -1.99 14.01 -11.17
CA LEU A 103 -1.82 14.30 -12.60
C LEU A 103 -3.17 14.53 -13.28
N VAL A 104 -4.16 13.67 -13.02
CA VAL A 104 -5.53 13.81 -13.55
C VAL A 104 -6.16 15.13 -13.07
N ALA A 105 -6.04 15.45 -11.78
CA ALA A 105 -6.54 16.71 -11.24
C ALA A 105 -5.85 17.93 -11.85
N PHE A 106 -4.53 17.88 -12.06
CA PHE A 106 -3.77 18.94 -12.72
C PHE A 106 -4.20 19.14 -14.18
N LEU A 107 -4.41 18.05 -14.93
CA LEU A 107 -4.90 18.11 -16.30
C LEU A 107 -6.33 18.66 -16.36
N ALA A 108 -7.21 18.27 -15.42
CA ALA A 108 -8.55 18.83 -15.31
C ALA A 108 -8.50 20.34 -15.03
N TRP A 109 -7.60 20.79 -14.15
CA TRP A 109 -7.41 22.21 -13.86
C TRP A 109 -6.91 22.98 -15.07
N ARG A 110 -5.88 22.45 -15.76
CA ARG A 110 -5.33 23.05 -16.97
C ARG A 110 -6.36 23.17 -18.10
N ASN A 111 -7.26 22.21 -18.22
CA ASN A 111 -8.30 22.20 -19.25
C ASN A 111 -9.58 22.96 -18.84
N GLY A 112 -9.61 23.58 -17.65
CA GLY A 112 -10.76 24.34 -17.15
C GLY A 112 -11.96 23.49 -16.74
N VAL A 113 -11.77 22.18 -16.53
CA VAL A 113 -12.81 21.21 -16.14
C VAL A 113 -12.73 20.86 -14.65
N TYR A 114 -11.81 21.49 -13.91
CA TYR A 114 -11.69 21.29 -12.47
C TYR A 114 -12.78 22.01 -11.73
N ASP A 115 -13.61 21.25 -11.02
CA ASP A 115 -14.67 21.76 -10.16
C ASP A 115 -14.42 21.41 -8.69
N THR A 116 -15.31 21.89 -7.82
CA THR A 116 -15.27 21.61 -6.38
C THR A 116 -15.40 20.10 -6.09
N PHE A 117 -16.08 19.35 -6.95
CA PHE A 117 -16.26 17.91 -6.79
C PHE A 117 -14.97 17.13 -7.02
N VAL A 118 -14.23 17.43 -8.09
CA VAL A 118 -12.91 16.87 -8.39
C VAL A 118 -11.93 17.19 -7.25
N GLY A 119 -11.95 18.42 -6.73
CA GLY A 119 -11.11 18.81 -5.61
C GLY A 119 -11.42 18.07 -4.31
N ASN A 120 -12.69 17.93 -3.95
CA ASN A 120 -13.09 17.16 -2.76
C ASN A 120 -12.71 15.69 -2.90
N ARG A 121 -12.94 15.09 -4.07
CA ARG A 121 -12.52 13.71 -4.34
C ARG A 121 -11.01 13.51 -4.19
N LEU A 122 -10.20 14.43 -4.72
CA LEU A 122 -8.74 14.37 -4.58
C LEU A 122 -8.31 14.41 -3.11
N ILE A 123 -8.91 15.30 -2.31
CA ILE A 123 -8.61 15.42 -0.88
C ILE A 123 -9.04 14.13 -0.14
N GLU A 124 -10.26 13.66 -0.34
CA GLU A 124 -10.78 12.43 0.27
C GLU A 124 -9.88 11.23 -0.05
N TYR A 125 -9.48 11.08 -1.33
CA TYR A 125 -8.60 10.01 -1.77
C TYR A 125 -7.21 10.10 -1.12
N THR A 126 -6.66 11.30 -1.03
CA THR A 126 -5.34 11.54 -0.44
C THR A 126 -5.36 11.23 1.06
N VAL A 127 -6.39 11.68 1.78
CA VAL A 127 -6.55 11.40 3.22
C VAL A 127 -6.75 9.92 3.46
N PHE A 128 -7.61 9.26 2.68
CA PHE A 128 -7.84 7.81 2.80
C PHE A 128 -6.56 7.01 2.53
N THR A 129 -5.83 7.37 1.46
CA THR A 129 -4.57 6.70 1.12
C THR A 129 -3.53 6.91 2.21
N ALA A 130 -3.41 8.13 2.77
CA ALA A 130 -2.51 8.39 3.90
C ALA A 130 -2.90 7.58 5.15
N ALA A 131 -4.19 7.48 5.47
CA ALA A 131 -4.70 6.72 6.61
C ALA A 131 -4.39 5.23 6.51
N ILE A 132 -4.28 4.69 5.29
CA ILE A 132 -3.87 3.31 5.04
C ILE A 132 -2.34 3.18 5.02
N MET A 133 -1.65 4.03 4.26
CA MET A 133 -0.23 3.90 3.97
C MET A 133 0.66 4.20 5.18
N ILE A 134 0.27 5.10 6.08
CA ILE A 134 1.06 5.45 7.28
C ILE A 134 1.17 4.26 8.25
N PRO A 135 0.06 3.63 8.70
CA PRO A 135 0.14 2.42 9.53
C PRO A 135 0.91 1.29 8.85
N LEU A 136 0.71 1.10 7.55
CA LEU A 136 1.42 0.13 6.73
C LEU A 136 2.92 0.37 6.68
N PHE A 137 3.34 1.63 6.56
CA PHE A 137 4.74 2.02 6.58
C PHE A 137 5.37 1.71 7.94
N ILE A 138 4.68 2.03 9.04
CA ILE A 138 5.14 1.72 10.40
C ILE A 138 5.26 0.20 10.58
N TYR A 139 4.25 -0.55 10.14
CA TYR A 139 4.22 -2.02 10.17
C TYR A 139 5.42 -2.63 9.42
N TYR A 140 5.59 -2.24 8.15
CA TYR A 140 6.65 -2.80 7.32
C TYR A 140 8.03 -2.30 7.73
N ARG A 141 8.19 -1.07 8.24
CA ARG A 141 9.48 -0.59 8.79
C ARG A 141 10.00 -1.49 9.91
N LYS A 142 9.10 -2.00 10.76
CA LYS A 142 9.47 -2.94 11.84
C LYS A 142 9.78 -4.35 11.31
N ARG A 143 9.12 -4.78 10.22
CA ARG A 143 9.20 -6.16 9.71
C ARG A 143 10.15 -6.37 8.54
N ILE A 144 10.54 -5.33 7.80
CA ILE A 144 11.27 -5.45 6.53
C ILE A 144 12.64 -6.10 6.68
N GLY A 145 13.26 -5.99 7.86
CA GLY A 145 14.52 -6.69 8.18
C GLY A 145 14.36 -8.21 8.34
N LEU A 146 13.14 -8.70 8.57
CA LEU A 146 12.80 -10.11 8.76
C LEU A 146 12.31 -10.78 7.46
N LEU A 147 11.93 -9.99 6.45
CA LEU A 147 11.47 -10.49 5.17
C LEU A 147 12.65 -10.95 4.30
N LYS A 148 12.45 -12.04 3.55
CA LYS A 148 13.43 -12.56 2.58
C LYS A 148 13.51 -11.69 1.32
#